data_AF-A0A960P0V0-F1
#
_entry.id   AF-A0A960P0V0-F1
#
_cell.length_a   1.000
_cell.length_b   1.000
_cell.length_c   1.000
_cell.angle_alpha   90.00
_cell.angle_beta   90.00
_cell.angle_gamma   90.00
#
_symmetry.space_group_name_H-M   'P 1'
#
loop_
_entity.id
_entity.type
_entity.pdbx_description
1 polymer ?
#
loop_
_entity_poly.entity_id
_entity_poly.type
_entity_poly.pdbx_seq_one_letter_code
_entity_poly.pdbx_strand_id
1 'polypeptide(L)'
;MTTPSSPQVGPTKLAKFLVFLIIVGAVAGAVWFFRGAIFPAGKGPGGVDLAKFKQITGQTDSDGPEAFDPSGITTVAEYKYVPQERLPPVKGVSAYKWDDGKKVVQFPINVWIGWLPIVAANHGFAPNPDSVFAKKYGFQVNLKLIDDPVAARDAYAAGESHILWGTLDMMVLFAPDLMKDSRTAPRIYQQVDWSSGGDGIVVRDRIGSVRDLKGKTIVYAQNSPSQYFVNNLLLNAGIQPSEVKHKYTATAFEAAAAFVADSSIDACVSWAPDIYTIP
;
A
#
# COMPACT_ATOMS: atom_id res chain seq x y z
N MET A 1 -47.11 12.68 -56.73
CA MET A 1 -46.42 12.61 -55.43
C MET A 1 -44.99 13.07 -55.63
N THR A 2 -44.65 14.26 -55.12
CA THR A 2 -43.28 14.77 -55.06
C THR A 2 -43.07 15.34 -53.67
N THR A 3 -42.31 14.63 -52.84
CA THR A 3 -41.86 15.08 -51.52
C THR A 3 -40.79 16.17 -51.70
N PRO A 4 -40.85 17.29 -50.97
CA PRO A 4 -39.77 18.28 -50.98
C PRO A 4 -38.59 17.77 -50.13
N SER A 5 -37.39 17.84 -50.70
CA SER A 5 -36.13 17.54 -50.02
C SER A 5 -35.83 18.58 -48.94
N SER A 6 -35.66 18.14 -47.69
CA SER A 6 -35.23 18.99 -46.58
C SER A 6 -33.86 19.63 -46.85
N PRO A 7 -33.65 20.93 -46.56
CA PRO A 7 -32.34 21.56 -46.71
C PRO A 7 -31.36 20.99 -45.68
N GLN A 8 -30.18 20.53 -46.15
CA GLN A 8 -29.08 20.16 -45.27
C GLN A 8 -28.56 21.39 -44.52
N VAL A 9 -28.90 21.50 -43.23
CA VAL A 9 -28.36 22.53 -42.35
C VAL A 9 -27.03 22.02 -41.78
N GLY A 10 -25.94 22.29 -42.51
CA GLY A 10 -24.57 22.03 -42.04
C GLY A 10 -23.86 23.32 -41.64
N PRO A 11 -22.83 23.25 -40.76
CA PRO A 11 -22.03 24.42 -40.42
C PRO A 11 -21.40 25.03 -41.67
N THR A 12 -21.45 26.36 -41.75
CA THR A 12 -20.89 27.12 -42.87
C THR A 12 -19.39 26.83 -43.03
N LYS A 13 -18.83 27.07 -44.22
CA LYS A 13 -17.39 26.90 -44.47
C LYS A 13 -16.53 27.65 -43.45
N LEU A 14 -17.00 28.83 -43.02
CA LEU A 14 -16.36 29.63 -41.97
C LEU A 14 -16.42 28.94 -40.60
N ALA A 15 -17.58 28.39 -40.21
CA ALA A 15 -17.72 27.66 -38.96
C ALA A 15 -16.83 26.39 -38.91
N LYS A 16 -16.73 25.66 -40.02
CA LYS A 16 -15.81 24.50 -40.14
C LYS A 16 -14.35 24.92 -40.00
N PHE A 17 -13.95 26.06 -40.59
CA PHE A 17 -12.60 26.59 -40.47
C PHE A 17 -12.27 27.04 -39.04
N LEU A 18 -13.20 27.71 -38.36
CA LEU A 18 -13.01 28.13 -36.97
C LEU A 18 -12.90 26.94 -36.01
N VAL A 19 -13.75 25.92 -36.18
CA VAL A 19 -13.69 24.67 -35.39
C VAL A 19 -12.35 23.97 -35.62
N PHE A 20 -11.87 23.93 -36.87
CA PHE A 20 -10.55 23.37 -37.17
C PHE A 20 -9.42 24.09 -36.43
N LEU A 21 -9.43 25.43 -36.41
CA LEU A 21 -8.42 26.22 -35.66
C LEU A 21 -8.47 25.96 -34.15
N ILE A 22 -9.67 25.82 -33.58
CA ILE A 22 -9.84 25.50 -32.16
C ILE A 22 -9.27 24.11 -31.84
N ILE A 23 -9.55 23.11 -32.69
CA ILE A 23 -9.03 21.75 -32.52
C ILE A 23 -7.50 21.75 -32.61
N VAL A 24 -6.92 22.42 -33.61
CA VAL A 24 -5.46 22.52 -33.76
C VAL A 24 -4.83 23.23 -32.56
N GLY A 25 -5.44 24.30 -32.07
CA GLY A 25 -5.00 25.00 -30.86
C GLY A 25 -5.05 24.13 -29.61
N ALA A 26 -6.12 23.36 -29.43
CA ALA A 26 -6.28 22.44 -28.30
C ALA A 26 -5.24 21.29 -28.35
N VAL A 27 -4.99 20.73 -29.53
CA VAL A 27 -3.98 19.67 -29.72
C VAL A 27 -2.57 20.23 -29.47
N ALA A 28 -2.25 21.41 -30.00
CA ALA A 28 -0.96 22.05 -29.74
C ALA A 28 -0.76 22.37 -28.24
N GLY A 29 -1.81 22.87 -27.58
CA GLY A 29 -1.82 23.10 -26.14
C GLY A 29 -1.62 21.82 -25.33
N ALA A 30 -2.27 20.72 -25.72
CA ALA A 30 -2.10 19.42 -25.08
C ALA A 30 -0.67 18.87 -25.25
N VAL A 31 -0.11 18.94 -26.46
CA VAL A 31 1.28 18.51 -26.72
C VAL A 31 2.27 19.33 -25.90
N TRP A 32 2.06 20.64 -25.78
CA TRP A 32 2.92 21.50 -24.96
C TRP A 32 2.79 21.20 -23.46
N PHE A 33 1.56 21.02 -22.96
CA PHE A 33 1.29 20.72 -21.55
C PHE A 33 1.85 19.35 -21.13
N PHE A 34 1.70 18.34 -22.00
CA PHE A 34 2.17 16.97 -21.77
C PHE A 34 3.56 16.68 -22.35
N ARG A 35 4.30 17.70 -22.79
CA ARG A 35 5.62 17.51 -23.44
C ARG A 35 6.60 16.68 -22.61
N GLY A 36 6.53 16.74 -21.28
CA GLY A 36 7.40 15.96 -20.40
C GLY A 36 7.05 14.46 -20.31
N ALA A 37 5.81 14.10 -20.62
CA ALA A 37 5.36 12.71 -20.72
C ALA A 37 5.48 12.16 -22.15
N ILE A 38 5.27 13.01 -23.16
CA ILE A 38 5.36 12.65 -24.59
C ILE A 38 6.83 12.62 -25.05
N PHE A 39 7.66 13.54 -24.53
CA PHE A 39 9.09 13.64 -24.83
C PHE A 39 9.89 13.70 -23.52
N PRO A 40 9.98 12.59 -22.77
CA PRO A 40 10.76 12.55 -21.54
C PRO A 40 12.22 12.84 -21.86
N ALA A 41 12.75 13.93 -21.29
CA ALA A 41 14.18 14.22 -21.34
C ALA A 41 14.91 13.15 -20.52
N GLY A 42 15.70 12.32 -21.20
CA GLY A 42 16.53 11.31 -20.55
C GLY A 42 17.43 11.97 -19.51
N LYS A 43 17.17 11.73 -18.23
CA LYS A 43 18.15 12.01 -17.17
C LYS A 43 19.33 11.06 -17.40
N GLY A 44 20.54 11.63 -17.45
CA GLY A 44 21.79 10.90 -17.55
C GLY A 44 21.99 9.90 -16.39
N PRO A 45 23.00 9.04 -16.47
CA PRO A 45 23.12 7.86 -15.64
C PRO A 45 23.54 8.24 -14.22
N GLY A 46 22.56 8.53 -13.36
CA GLY A 46 22.71 8.38 -11.92
C GLY A 46 22.63 6.89 -11.61
N GLY A 47 23.74 6.18 -11.80
CA GLY A 47 23.83 4.75 -11.50
C GLY A 47 23.56 4.52 -10.02
N VAL A 48 22.45 3.86 -9.71
CA VAL A 48 22.25 3.23 -8.41
C VAL A 48 23.30 2.14 -8.29
N ASP A 49 24.13 2.21 -7.26
CA ASP A 49 25.15 1.20 -6.96
C ASP A 49 24.45 -0.09 -6.51
N LEU A 50 24.06 -0.89 -7.49
CA LEU A 50 23.42 -2.20 -7.33
C LEU A 50 24.29 -3.15 -6.51
N ALA A 51 25.62 -2.98 -6.51
CA ALA A 51 26.51 -3.81 -5.71
C ALA A 51 26.36 -3.50 -4.22
N LYS A 52 26.24 -2.22 -3.84
CA LYS A 52 25.90 -1.84 -2.46
C LYS A 52 24.51 -2.28 -2.04
N PHE A 53 23.53 -2.22 -2.94
CA PHE A 53 22.18 -2.71 -2.66
C PHE A 53 22.18 -4.22 -2.40
N LYS A 54 22.82 -5.01 -3.27
CA LYS A 54 22.99 -6.47 -3.11
C LYS A 54 23.70 -6.87 -1.82
N GLN A 55 24.68 -6.07 -1.37
CA GLN A 55 25.40 -6.35 -0.13
C GLN A 55 24.56 -6.09 1.13
N ILE A 56 23.56 -5.21 1.05
CA ILE A 56 22.62 -4.91 2.14
C ILE A 56 21.45 -5.91 2.14
N THR A 57 21.06 -6.44 0.98
CA THR A 57 19.92 -7.37 0.82
C THR A 57 20.30 -8.85 0.74
N GLY A 58 21.57 -9.19 0.52
CA GLY A 58 22.03 -10.59 0.42
C GLY A 58 21.82 -11.26 -0.96
N GLN A 59 21.43 -10.52 -2.01
CA GLN A 59 21.15 -11.06 -3.35
C GLN A 59 22.41 -11.37 -4.17
N THR A 60 22.38 -12.48 -4.93
CA THR A 60 23.44 -12.88 -5.88
C THR A 60 23.05 -12.62 -7.35
N ASP A 61 24.03 -12.64 -8.26
CA ASP A 61 23.87 -12.23 -9.67
C ASP A 61 22.92 -13.07 -10.53
N SER A 62 22.32 -14.14 -10.00
CA SER A 62 21.25 -14.93 -10.64
C SER A 62 19.86 -14.31 -10.51
N ASP A 63 19.70 -13.31 -9.65
CA ASP A 63 18.40 -12.82 -9.21
C ASP A 63 18.16 -11.43 -9.83
N GLY A 64 17.30 -11.37 -10.84
CA GLY A 64 16.76 -10.08 -11.30
C GLY A 64 16.09 -9.33 -10.13
N PRO A 65 15.86 -8.02 -10.23
CA PRO A 65 15.20 -7.24 -9.16
C PRO A 65 13.79 -7.74 -8.80
N GLU A 66 13.22 -8.64 -9.61
CA GLU A 66 11.91 -9.27 -9.47
C GLU A 66 12.00 -10.82 -9.30
N ALA A 67 13.21 -11.37 -9.11
CA ALA A 67 13.36 -12.81 -8.91
C ALA A 67 12.79 -13.24 -7.55
N PHE A 68 12.07 -14.35 -7.55
CA PHE A 68 11.44 -14.92 -6.36
C PHE A 68 12.51 -15.32 -5.33
N ASP A 69 12.58 -14.58 -4.22
CA ASP A 69 13.45 -14.85 -3.08
C ASP A 69 12.64 -15.48 -1.93
N PRO A 70 12.69 -16.81 -1.76
CA PRO A 70 11.98 -17.51 -0.69
C PRO A 70 12.57 -17.24 0.71
N SER A 71 13.71 -16.56 0.81
CA SER A 71 14.35 -16.16 2.07
C SER A 71 14.15 -14.69 2.42
N GLY A 72 13.45 -13.94 1.55
CA GLY A 72 13.16 -12.53 1.76
C GLY A 72 12.26 -12.32 2.97
N ILE A 73 12.45 -11.19 3.67
CA ILE A 73 11.61 -10.81 4.83
C ILE A 73 10.12 -10.67 4.46
N THR A 74 9.83 -10.53 3.18
CA THR A 74 8.50 -10.37 2.59
C THR A 74 7.93 -11.67 2.03
N THR A 75 8.58 -12.82 2.23
CA THR A 75 8.12 -14.09 1.66
C THR A 75 8.08 -15.14 2.76
N VAL A 76 6.88 -15.65 3.04
CA VAL A 76 6.68 -16.71 4.05
C VAL A 76 6.33 -18.01 3.35
N ALA A 77 7.04 -19.09 3.71
CA ALA A 77 6.75 -20.43 3.22
C ALA A 77 5.61 -21.11 4.01
N GLU A 78 5.40 -20.66 5.25
CA GLU A 78 4.38 -21.20 6.16
C GLU A 78 3.26 -20.18 6.36
N TYR A 79 2.03 -20.69 6.50
CA TYR A 79 0.86 -19.87 6.78
C TYR A 79 -0.02 -20.54 7.84
N LYS A 80 -0.69 -19.72 8.65
CA LYS A 80 -1.67 -20.19 9.62
C LYS A 80 -2.98 -19.45 9.46
N TYR A 81 -4.08 -20.21 9.38
CA TYR A 81 -5.39 -19.62 9.48
C TYR A 81 -5.68 -19.19 10.92
N VAL A 82 -6.23 -17.99 11.04
CA VAL A 82 -6.74 -17.45 12.30
C VAL A 82 -8.27 -17.43 12.25
N PRO A 83 -8.96 -17.66 13.39
CA PRO A 83 -10.41 -17.49 13.43
C PRO A 83 -10.78 -16.03 13.17
N GLN A 84 -12.03 -15.80 12.78
CA GLN A 84 -12.56 -14.43 12.74
C GLN A 84 -12.55 -13.86 14.16
N GLU A 85 -11.83 -12.77 14.37
CA GLU A 85 -11.72 -12.13 15.66
C GLU A 85 -12.33 -10.73 15.61
N ARG A 86 -13.01 -10.35 16.70
CA ARG A 86 -13.27 -8.94 16.96
C ARG A 86 -11.96 -8.31 17.41
N LEU A 87 -11.76 -7.04 17.09
CA LEU A 87 -10.59 -6.30 17.58
C LEU A 87 -10.47 -6.47 19.09
N PRO A 88 -9.30 -6.89 19.58
CA PRO A 88 -9.07 -6.99 21.00
C PRO A 88 -9.11 -5.57 21.62
N PRO A 89 -9.63 -5.42 22.85
CA PRO A 89 -9.58 -4.14 23.54
C PRO A 89 -8.15 -3.63 23.67
N VAL A 90 -7.96 -2.35 23.40
CA VAL A 90 -6.76 -1.58 23.67
C VAL A 90 -6.52 -1.58 25.17
N LYS A 91 -5.30 -1.97 25.55
CA LYS A 91 -4.82 -1.95 26.92
C LYS A 91 -3.68 -0.96 27.04
N GLY A 92 -3.61 -0.28 28.18
CA GLY A 92 -2.60 0.75 28.42
C GLY A 92 -3.14 2.16 28.18
N VAL A 93 -2.31 3.14 28.53
CA VAL A 93 -2.67 4.56 28.54
C VAL A 93 -1.57 5.45 27.94
N SER A 94 -0.72 4.86 27.09
CA SER A 94 0.44 5.46 26.44
C SER A 94 1.27 6.36 27.37
N ALA A 95 1.64 5.82 28.53
CA ALA A 95 2.56 6.49 29.45
C ALA A 95 4.00 6.36 28.92
N TYR A 96 4.28 7.04 27.81
CA TYR A 96 5.57 6.95 27.11
C TYR A 96 6.73 7.29 28.04
N LYS A 97 7.83 6.56 27.87
CA LYS A 97 9.05 6.77 28.65
C LYS A 97 10.06 7.49 27.77
N TRP A 98 10.23 8.79 28.03
CA TRP A 98 11.27 9.60 27.40
C TRP A 98 12.51 9.66 28.29
N ASP A 99 13.67 9.38 27.69
CA ASP A 99 14.98 9.52 28.35
C ASP A 99 15.70 10.72 27.73
N ASP A 100 15.82 11.82 28.48
CA ASP A 100 16.52 13.03 28.02
C ASP A 100 18.02 12.81 27.76
N GLY A 101 18.61 11.80 28.39
CA GLY A 101 19.99 11.37 28.16
C GLY A 101 20.15 10.47 26.93
N LYS A 102 19.06 9.85 26.47
CA LYS A 102 19.00 8.97 25.28
C LYS A 102 17.76 9.31 24.45
N LYS A 103 17.84 10.43 23.73
CA LYS A 103 16.80 10.96 22.85
C LYS A 103 16.56 10.06 21.64
N VAL A 104 15.91 8.93 21.86
CA VAL A 104 15.63 7.91 20.84
C VAL A 104 14.12 7.79 20.64
N VAL A 105 13.67 8.09 19.43
CA VAL A 105 12.28 7.90 19.02
C VAL A 105 12.08 6.46 18.59
N GLN A 106 11.31 5.69 19.38
CA GLN A 106 10.79 4.39 19.00
C GLN A 106 9.72 4.53 17.91
N PHE A 107 10.06 4.13 16.68
CA PHE A 107 9.24 4.29 15.48
C PHE A 107 9.01 2.91 14.85
N PRO A 108 7.87 2.25 15.14
CA PRO A 108 7.55 1.01 14.47
C PRO A 108 7.23 1.27 12.99
N ILE A 109 7.68 0.37 12.13
CA ILE A 109 7.29 0.30 10.72
C ILE A 109 6.88 -1.14 10.42
N ASN A 110 6.03 -1.33 9.41
CA ASN A 110 5.93 -2.62 8.74
C ASN A 110 6.99 -2.71 7.64
N VAL A 111 7.15 -3.88 7.02
CA VAL A 111 8.11 -4.14 5.94
C VAL A 111 7.73 -3.49 4.59
N TRP A 112 6.72 -2.63 4.58
CA TRP A 112 6.28 -1.92 3.38
C TRP A 112 7.38 -1.03 2.79
N ILE A 113 7.50 -1.04 1.45
CA ILE A 113 8.58 -0.36 0.75
C ILE A 113 8.52 1.17 0.86
N GLY A 114 7.33 1.74 1.15
CA GLY A 114 7.15 3.18 1.37
C GLY A 114 8.02 3.75 2.50
N TRP A 115 8.56 2.90 3.38
CA TRP A 115 9.47 3.32 4.46
C TRP A 115 10.93 3.51 4.01
N LEU A 116 11.31 3.15 2.78
CA LEU A 116 12.69 3.30 2.31
C LEU A 116 13.29 4.71 2.52
N PRO A 117 12.55 5.82 2.31
CA PRO A 117 13.10 7.15 2.56
C PRO A 117 13.52 7.39 4.02
N ILE A 118 12.75 6.89 5.00
CA ILE A 118 13.11 7.05 6.42
C ILE A 118 14.27 6.12 6.80
N VAL A 119 14.32 4.91 6.26
CA VAL A 119 15.45 3.98 6.46
C VAL A 119 16.74 4.59 5.90
N ALA A 120 16.67 5.19 4.71
CA ALA A 120 17.79 5.88 4.08
C ALA A 120 18.22 7.10 4.90
N ALA A 121 17.29 7.91 5.40
CA ALA A 121 17.59 9.07 6.25
C ALA A 121 18.15 8.68 7.64
N ASN A 122 17.79 7.49 8.14
CA ASN A 122 18.24 6.95 9.42
C ASN A 122 19.56 6.15 9.30
N HIS A 123 20.05 5.88 8.09
CA HIS A 123 21.21 5.03 7.81
C HIS A 123 21.03 3.59 8.36
N GLY A 124 19.84 3.03 8.14
CA GLY A 124 19.46 1.71 8.64
C GLY A 124 18.39 1.77 9.73
N PHE A 125 18.20 0.66 10.42
CA PHE A 125 17.06 0.47 11.33
C PHE A 125 17.38 0.92 12.76
N ALA A 126 18.63 0.74 13.19
CA ALA A 126 19.08 1.11 14.53
C ALA A 126 19.25 2.63 14.70
N PRO A 127 19.20 3.14 15.94
CA PRO A 127 19.60 4.50 16.25
C PRO A 127 21.00 4.82 15.71
N ASN A 128 21.10 5.89 14.91
CA ASN A 128 22.34 6.26 14.26
C ASN A 128 22.70 7.74 14.49
N PRO A 129 23.87 8.06 15.08
CA PRO A 129 24.32 9.44 15.30
C PRO A 129 24.64 10.20 14.00
N ASP A 130 24.82 9.49 12.88
CA ASP A 130 25.02 10.05 11.55
C ASP A 130 23.73 10.19 10.72
N SER A 131 22.59 9.79 11.27
CA SER A 131 21.29 10.03 10.66
C SER A 131 20.97 11.51 10.48
N VAL A 132 20.06 11.80 9.54
CA VAL A 132 19.49 13.15 9.37
C VAL A 132 18.85 13.64 10.67
N PHE A 133 18.19 12.74 11.41
CA PHE A 133 17.56 13.03 12.69
C PHE A 133 18.57 13.53 13.72
N ALA A 134 19.68 12.80 13.88
CA ALA A 134 20.70 13.14 14.85
C ALA A 134 21.41 14.45 14.50
N LYS A 135 21.86 14.58 13.23
CA LYS A 135 22.65 15.73 12.79
C LYS A 135 21.87 17.04 12.72
N LYS A 136 20.59 16.99 12.35
CA LYS A 136 19.77 18.21 12.16
C LYS A 136 18.87 18.53 13.35
N TYR A 137 18.43 17.52 14.10
CA TYR A 137 17.38 17.69 15.11
C TYR A 137 17.77 17.17 16.51
N GLY A 138 18.95 16.55 16.65
CA GLY A 138 19.50 16.19 17.97
C GLY A 138 18.81 14.99 18.65
N PHE A 139 18.09 14.16 17.89
CA PHE A 139 17.51 12.89 18.37
C PHE A 139 17.80 11.78 17.36
N GLN A 140 17.76 10.52 17.80
CA GLN A 140 17.93 9.34 16.95
C GLN A 140 16.59 8.61 16.79
N VAL A 141 16.47 7.78 15.76
CA VAL A 141 15.27 6.98 15.50
C VAL A 141 15.60 5.50 15.56
N ASN A 142 14.80 4.73 16.28
CA ASN A 142 14.83 3.27 16.26
C ASN A 142 13.65 2.78 15.41
N LEU A 143 13.94 2.32 14.18
CA LEU A 143 12.96 1.73 13.27
C LEU A 143 12.77 0.26 13.64
N LYS A 144 11.69 -0.05 14.38
CA LYS A 144 11.39 -1.41 14.83
C LYS A 144 10.39 -2.06 13.88
N LEU A 145 10.72 -3.23 13.36
CA LEU A 145 9.77 -4.01 12.56
C LEU A 145 8.66 -4.56 13.45
N ILE A 146 7.43 -4.10 13.19
CA ILE A 146 6.20 -4.62 13.79
C ILE A 146 5.16 -4.62 12.67
N ASP A 147 5.04 -5.75 11.97
CA ASP A 147 4.13 -5.89 10.81
C ASP A 147 2.67 -6.08 11.19
N ASP A 148 2.41 -6.72 12.34
CA ASP A 148 1.04 -6.95 12.80
C ASP A 148 0.40 -5.63 13.28
N PRO A 149 -0.73 -5.21 12.66
CA PRO A 149 -1.43 -3.99 13.02
C PRO A 149 -1.84 -3.87 14.49
N VAL A 150 -2.29 -4.98 15.08
CA VAL A 150 -2.80 -5.02 16.45
C VAL A 150 -1.63 -4.91 17.43
N ALA A 151 -0.52 -5.58 17.15
CA ALA A 151 0.72 -5.48 17.92
C ALA A 151 1.31 -4.06 17.85
N ALA A 152 1.29 -3.42 16.68
CA ALA A 152 1.75 -2.03 16.54
C ALA A 152 0.88 -1.06 17.35
N ARG A 153 -0.45 -1.24 17.29
CA ARG A 153 -1.42 -0.48 18.11
C ARG A 153 -1.18 -0.68 19.59
N ASP A 154 -0.96 -1.92 20.03
CA ASP A 154 -0.78 -2.25 21.44
C ASP A 154 0.56 -1.72 21.96
N ALA A 155 1.64 -1.77 21.17
CA ALA A 155 2.91 -1.14 21.51
C ALA A 155 2.77 0.38 21.69
N TYR A 156 2.01 1.03 20.82
CA TYR A 156 1.70 2.46 20.93
C TYR A 156 0.85 2.77 22.17
N ALA A 157 -0.19 1.98 22.43
CA ALA A 157 -1.07 2.14 23.58
C ALA A 157 -0.39 1.81 24.92
N ALA A 158 0.63 0.94 24.92
CA ALA A 158 1.45 0.66 26.08
C ALA A 158 2.52 1.76 26.32
N GLY A 159 2.77 2.64 25.35
CA GLY A 159 3.83 3.65 25.41
C GLY A 159 5.22 3.09 25.10
N GLU A 160 5.30 1.89 24.50
CA GLU A 160 6.53 1.27 24.02
C GLU A 160 6.99 1.85 22.68
N SER A 161 6.05 2.37 21.87
CA SER A 161 6.35 3.18 20.69
C SER A 161 5.79 4.59 20.82
N HIS A 162 6.47 5.55 20.20
CA HIS A 162 5.99 6.93 20.11
C HIS A 162 5.13 7.16 18.87
N ILE A 163 5.34 6.35 17.83
CA ILE A 163 4.64 6.41 16.56
C ILE A 163 3.77 5.17 16.42
N LEU A 164 2.60 5.36 15.82
CA LEU A 164 1.75 4.29 15.29
C LEU A 164 1.68 4.47 13.78
N TRP A 165 1.99 3.40 13.04
CA TRP A 165 1.75 3.35 11.61
C TRP A 165 0.39 2.70 11.32
N GLY A 166 -0.16 2.99 10.15
CA GLY A 166 -1.32 2.33 9.60
C GLY A 166 -1.94 3.13 8.47
N THR A 167 -2.72 2.46 7.63
CA THR A 167 -3.53 3.13 6.62
C THR A 167 -4.68 3.90 7.28
N LEU A 168 -5.29 4.81 6.53
CA LEU A 168 -6.34 5.66 7.10
C LEU A 168 -7.56 4.85 7.57
N ASP A 169 -7.92 3.78 6.86
CA ASP A 169 -8.97 2.85 7.24
C ASP A 169 -8.65 2.09 8.53
N MET A 170 -7.40 1.63 8.73
CA MET A 170 -6.95 1.05 9.99
C MET A 170 -7.04 2.04 11.14
N MET A 171 -6.69 3.31 10.90
CA MET A 171 -6.79 4.34 11.93
C MET A 171 -8.25 4.58 12.32
N VAL A 172 -9.18 4.56 11.37
CA VAL A 172 -10.62 4.61 11.66
C VAL A 172 -11.07 3.38 12.45
N LEU A 173 -10.51 2.21 12.16
CA LEU A 173 -10.80 0.97 12.88
C LEU A 173 -10.34 1.01 14.35
N PHE A 174 -9.16 1.59 14.62
CA PHE A 174 -8.59 1.67 15.97
C PHE A 174 -9.07 2.88 16.78
N ALA A 175 -9.47 3.96 16.12
CA ALA A 175 -9.84 5.22 16.77
C ALA A 175 -10.89 5.08 17.89
N PRO A 176 -12.01 4.33 17.74
CA PRO A 176 -13.03 4.25 18.78
C PRO A 176 -12.51 3.81 20.14
N ASP A 177 -11.47 2.96 20.16
CA ASP A 177 -10.90 2.42 21.40
C ASP A 177 -9.70 3.26 21.88
N LEU A 178 -8.82 3.68 20.95
CA LEU A 178 -7.70 4.57 21.26
C LEU A 178 -8.13 5.94 21.79
N MET A 179 -9.31 6.43 21.38
CA MET A 179 -9.83 7.75 21.80
C MET A 179 -10.50 7.74 23.18
N LYS A 180 -10.66 6.57 23.83
CA LYS A 180 -11.23 6.48 25.18
C LYS A 180 -10.33 7.11 26.24
N ASP A 181 -9.03 7.17 26.00
CA ASP A 181 -8.05 7.89 26.81
C ASP A 181 -7.34 8.92 25.93
N SER A 182 -7.24 10.16 26.41
CA SER A 182 -6.62 11.25 25.64
C SER A 182 -5.12 11.06 25.39
N ARG A 183 -4.44 10.21 26.17
CA ARG A 183 -3.02 9.89 26.01
C ARG A 183 -2.77 8.89 24.88
N THR A 184 -3.74 8.04 24.58
CA THR A 184 -3.70 7.09 23.45
C THR A 184 -4.33 7.64 22.19
N ALA A 185 -4.99 8.81 22.25
CA ALA A 185 -5.62 9.45 21.10
C ALA A 185 -4.59 9.84 20.03
N PRO A 186 -4.54 9.15 18.86
CA PRO A 186 -3.53 9.44 17.85
C PRO A 186 -3.83 10.74 17.12
N ARG A 187 -2.78 11.43 16.68
CA ARG A 187 -2.88 12.53 15.73
C ARG A 187 -2.24 12.10 14.41
N ILE A 188 -3.00 12.12 13.34
CA ILE A 188 -2.47 11.87 12.00
C ILE A 188 -1.75 13.13 11.53
N TYR A 189 -0.42 13.06 11.39
CA TYR A 189 0.41 14.21 11.04
C TYR A 189 1.24 14.03 9.77
N GLN A 190 1.29 12.81 9.22
CA GLN A 190 2.08 12.49 8.03
C GLN A 190 1.41 11.40 7.21
N GLN A 191 1.33 11.63 5.90
CA GLN A 191 1.08 10.59 4.91
C GLN A 191 2.45 10.15 4.36
N VAL A 192 2.71 8.84 4.37
CA VAL A 192 3.98 8.27 3.92
C VAL A 192 3.94 7.99 2.41
N ASP A 193 2.86 7.38 1.94
CA ASP A 193 2.64 7.10 0.53
C ASP A 193 1.13 6.90 0.22
N TRP A 194 0.83 6.54 -1.02
CA TRP A 194 -0.52 6.33 -1.56
C TRP A 194 -0.89 4.86 -1.79
N SER A 195 0.01 3.93 -1.47
CA SER A 195 -0.02 2.50 -1.83
C SER A 195 -0.32 2.19 -3.30
N SER A 196 -0.23 3.19 -4.19
CA SER A 196 -0.78 3.11 -5.54
C SER A 196 -0.03 2.07 -6.37
N GLY A 197 -0.76 0.99 -6.70
CA GLY A 197 -0.24 -0.15 -7.44
C GLY A 197 0.42 -1.23 -6.58
N GLY A 198 0.70 -0.97 -5.31
CA GLY A 198 1.40 -1.95 -4.47
C GLY A 198 0.50 -2.83 -3.60
N ASP A 199 -0.79 -2.51 -3.43
CA ASP A 199 -1.80 -3.42 -2.88
C ASP A 199 -2.57 -4.10 -4.01
N GLY A 200 -2.90 -5.39 -3.86
CA GLY A 200 -3.53 -6.17 -4.92
C GLY A 200 -4.48 -7.26 -4.45
N ILE A 201 -5.51 -7.52 -5.27
CA ILE A 201 -6.38 -8.68 -5.15
C ILE A 201 -6.05 -9.60 -6.32
N VAL A 202 -5.42 -10.73 -6.01
CA VAL A 202 -5.05 -11.74 -7.00
C VAL A 202 -6.14 -12.80 -7.04
N VAL A 203 -6.55 -13.19 -8.23
CA VAL A 203 -7.64 -14.16 -8.45
C VAL A 203 -7.16 -15.28 -9.35
N ARG A 204 -7.81 -16.44 -9.25
CA ARG A 204 -7.61 -17.53 -10.21
C ARG A 204 -8.21 -17.16 -11.57
N ASP A 205 -7.66 -17.72 -12.66
CA ASP A 205 -8.11 -17.50 -14.04
C ASP A 205 -9.62 -17.69 -14.28
N ARG A 206 -10.26 -18.53 -13.46
CA ARG A 206 -11.71 -18.77 -13.49
C ARG A 206 -12.56 -17.58 -13.03
N ILE A 207 -11.96 -16.53 -12.47
CA ILE A 207 -12.61 -15.31 -12.00
C ILE A 207 -12.34 -14.21 -13.03
N GLY A 208 -13.29 -13.99 -13.95
CA GLY A 208 -13.17 -12.98 -14.99
C GLY A 208 -13.66 -11.59 -14.57
N SER A 209 -14.42 -11.51 -13.47
CA SER A 209 -14.99 -10.28 -12.96
C SER A 209 -15.19 -10.33 -11.45
N VAL A 210 -15.33 -9.16 -10.81
CA VAL A 210 -15.62 -9.08 -9.37
C VAL A 210 -16.93 -9.82 -9.01
N ARG A 211 -17.91 -9.86 -9.91
CA ARG A 211 -19.19 -10.57 -9.70
C ARG A 211 -19.00 -12.07 -9.51
N ASP A 212 -17.96 -12.65 -10.10
CA ASP A 212 -17.70 -14.08 -10.03
C ASP A 212 -17.19 -14.51 -8.64
N LEU A 213 -16.76 -13.55 -7.80
CA LEU A 213 -16.39 -13.77 -6.40
C LEU A 213 -17.56 -14.19 -5.52
N LYS A 214 -18.80 -14.02 -5.97
CA LYS A 214 -19.97 -14.49 -5.23
C LYS A 214 -19.88 -16.00 -4.97
N GLY A 215 -19.99 -16.38 -3.70
CA GLY A 215 -19.86 -17.75 -3.19
C GLY A 215 -18.44 -18.31 -3.17
N LYS A 216 -17.43 -17.52 -3.54
CA LYS A 216 -16.02 -17.93 -3.63
C LYS A 216 -15.27 -17.72 -2.32
N THR A 217 -14.14 -18.40 -2.20
CA THR A 217 -13.26 -18.31 -1.03
C THR A 217 -12.18 -17.27 -1.26
N ILE A 218 -12.12 -16.28 -0.37
CA ILE A 218 -11.12 -15.21 -0.39
C ILE A 218 -10.28 -15.29 0.89
N VAL A 219 -8.95 -15.28 0.75
CA VAL A 219 -8.02 -15.23 1.88
C VAL A 219 -7.35 -13.87 2.00
N TYR A 220 -7.26 -13.33 3.22
CA TYR A 220 -6.60 -12.05 3.49
C TYR A 220 -6.27 -11.90 4.97
N ALA A 221 -5.38 -10.96 5.30
CA ALA A 221 -5.06 -10.65 6.68
C ALA A 221 -6.23 -9.91 7.35
N GLN A 222 -6.75 -10.39 8.48
CA GLN A 222 -7.85 -9.71 9.18
C GLN A 222 -7.39 -8.43 9.87
N ASN A 223 -8.31 -7.49 10.11
CA ASN A 223 -8.08 -6.21 10.77
C ASN A 223 -6.97 -5.37 10.11
N SER A 224 -6.83 -5.51 8.80
CA SER A 224 -5.75 -4.93 8.00
C SER A 224 -6.29 -4.16 6.78
N PRO A 225 -5.43 -3.42 6.05
CA PRO A 225 -5.81 -2.75 4.81
C PRO A 225 -6.36 -3.72 3.77
N SER A 226 -5.86 -4.97 3.76
CA SER A 226 -6.32 -6.03 2.87
C SER A 226 -7.81 -6.34 3.06
N GLN A 227 -8.29 -6.34 4.32
CA GLN A 227 -9.70 -6.55 4.63
C GLN A 227 -10.55 -5.36 4.19
N TYR A 228 -10.08 -4.13 4.41
CA TYR A 228 -10.77 -2.94 3.94
C TYR A 228 -10.88 -2.94 2.41
N PHE A 229 -9.78 -3.25 1.72
CA PHE A 229 -9.69 -3.22 0.27
C PHE A 229 -10.69 -4.19 -0.38
N VAL A 230 -10.73 -5.45 0.06
CA VAL A 230 -11.68 -6.42 -0.49
C VAL A 230 -13.12 -6.08 -0.14
N ASN A 231 -13.42 -5.62 1.07
CA ASN A 231 -14.78 -5.25 1.43
C ASN A 231 -15.26 -4.05 0.60
N ASN A 232 -14.41 -3.05 0.38
CA ASN A 232 -14.72 -1.92 -0.48
C ASN A 232 -14.95 -2.38 -1.93
N LEU A 233 -14.11 -3.29 -2.45
CA LEU A 233 -14.31 -3.86 -3.79
C LEU A 233 -15.67 -4.57 -3.91
N LEU A 234 -15.99 -5.45 -2.96
CA LEU A 234 -17.24 -6.22 -2.94
C LEU A 234 -18.46 -5.30 -2.88
N LEU A 235 -18.46 -4.33 -1.97
CA LEU A 235 -19.56 -3.38 -1.81
C LEU A 235 -19.76 -2.52 -3.06
N ASN A 236 -18.68 -2.05 -3.69
CA ASN A 236 -18.77 -1.31 -4.95
C ASN A 236 -19.29 -2.17 -6.11
N ALA A 237 -19.09 -3.49 -6.06
CA ALA A 237 -19.67 -4.44 -7.01
C ALA A 237 -21.09 -4.89 -6.66
N GLY A 238 -21.68 -4.39 -5.56
CA GLY A 238 -23.00 -4.76 -5.08
C GLY A 238 -23.06 -6.16 -4.45
N ILE A 239 -21.91 -6.69 -4.01
CA ILE A 239 -21.79 -7.99 -3.34
C ILE A 239 -21.68 -7.73 -1.85
N GLN A 240 -22.56 -8.34 -1.06
CA GLN A 240 -22.47 -8.27 0.39
C GLN A 240 -21.27 -9.10 0.87
N PRO A 241 -20.51 -8.65 1.89
CA PRO A 241 -19.43 -9.46 2.45
C PRO A 241 -19.88 -10.86 2.89
N SER A 242 -21.14 -11.05 3.30
CA SER A 242 -21.71 -12.37 3.65
C SER A 242 -21.91 -13.31 2.45
N GLU A 243 -21.83 -12.81 1.22
CA GLU A 243 -22.00 -13.59 0.00
C GLU A 243 -20.70 -14.21 -0.51
N VAL A 244 -19.59 -14.07 0.22
CA VAL A 244 -18.31 -14.74 -0.05
C VAL A 244 -17.86 -15.52 1.20
N LYS A 245 -16.93 -16.46 1.03
CA LYS A 245 -16.35 -17.24 2.12
C LYS A 245 -15.00 -16.63 2.49
N HIS A 246 -14.83 -16.27 3.76
CA HIS A 246 -13.61 -15.63 4.24
C HIS A 246 -12.68 -16.65 4.89
N LYS A 247 -11.40 -16.61 4.52
CA LYS A 247 -10.30 -17.23 5.25
C LYS A 247 -9.38 -16.11 5.75
N TYR A 248 -8.97 -16.18 7.01
CA TYR A 248 -8.17 -15.12 7.63
C TYR A 248 -6.77 -15.62 7.97
N THR A 249 -5.78 -14.76 7.78
CA THR A 249 -4.39 -14.93 8.26
C THR A 249 -4.02 -13.75 9.16
N ALA A 250 -2.88 -13.84 9.86
CA ALA A 250 -2.37 -12.71 10.64
C ALA A 250 -1.71 -11.64 9.74
N THR A 251 -1.00 -12.08 8.70
CA THR A 251 -0.30 -11.21 7.76
C THR A 251 -0.76 -11.41 6.31
N ALA A 252 -0.52 -10.41 5.46
CA ALA A 252 -0.82 -10.48 4.03
C ALA A 252 0.06 -11.52 3.30
N PHE A 253 1.30 -11.68 3.75
CA PHE A 253 2.23 -12.70 3.25
C PHE A 253 1.70 -14.11 3.47
N GLU A 254 1.18 -14.40 4.66
CA GLU A 254 0.54 -15.68 4.93
C GLU A 254 -0.70 -15.90 4.04
N ALA A 255 -1.42 -14.83 3.66
CA ALA A 255 -2.55 -14.94 2.74
C ALA A 255 -2.08 -15.28 1.31
N ALA A 256 -1.00 -14.67 0.84
CA ALA A 256 -0.37 -15.00 -0.44
C ALA A 256 0.14 -16.45 -0.43
N ALA A 257 0.88 -16.86 0.60
CA ALA A 257 1.37 -18.22 0.76
C ALA A 257 0.22 -19.26 0.79
N ALA A 258 -0.84 -18.98 1.53
CA ALA A 258 -2.03 -19.82 1.58
C ALA A 258 -2.69 -19.95 0.19
N PHE A 259 -2.77 -18.85 -0.56
CA PHE A 259 -3.30 -18.87 -1.91
C PHE A 259 -2.44 -19.71 -2.85
N VAL A 260 -1.13 -19.55 -2.82
CA VAL A 260 -0.22 -20.36 -3.66
C VAL A 260 -0.35 -21.86 -3.33
N ALA A 261 -0.45 -22.21 -2.05
CA ALA A 261 -0.49 -23.60 -1.59
C ALA A 261 -1.86 -24.29 -1.76
N ASP A 262 -2.98 -23.56 -1.68
CA ASP A 262 -4.33 -24.11 -1.69
C ASP A 262 -5.13 -23.66 -2.94
N SER A 263 -5.25 -24.58 -3.92
CA SER A 263 -5.99 -24.34 -5.16
C SER A 263 -7.50 -24.13 -4.96
N SER A 264 -8.05 -24.49 -3.78
CA SER A 264 -9.45 -24.26 -3.44
C SER A 264 -9.75 -22.80 -3.07
N ILE A 265 -8.72 -21.99 -2.85
CA ILE A 265 -8.85 -20.54 -2.66
C ILE A 265 -8.95 -19.86 -4.03
N ASP A 266 -9.98 -19.03 -4.18
CA ASP A 266 -10.33 -18.39 -5.45
C ASP A 266 -9.68 -17.01 -5.61
N ALA A 267 -9.43 -16.33 -4.50
CA ALA A 267 -8.77 -15.03 -4.48
C ALA A 267 -7.96 -14.82 -3.19
N CYS A 268 -6.92 -13.99 -3.27
CA CYS A 268 -6.22 -13.48 -2.11
C CYS A 268 -6.01 -11.98 -2.18
N VAL A 269 -5.87 -11.35 -1.03
CA VAL A 269 -5.48 -9.95 -0.93
C VAL A 269 -4.10 -9.91 -0.28
N SER A 270 -3.14 -9.34 -1.00
CA SER A 270 -1.78 -9.13 -0.51
C SER A 270 -1.23 -7.83 -1.10
N TRP A 271 0.07 -7.63 -1.00
CA TRP A 271 0.76 -6.44 -1.49
C TRP A 271 2.18 -6.78 -2.00
N ALA A 272 2.84 -5.81 -2.61
CA ALA A 272 4.11 -5.99 -3.31
C ALA A 272 5.27 -6.40 -2.36
N PRO A 273 6.06 -7.43 -2.68
CA PRO A 273 6.23 -7.96 -4.03
C PRO A 273 5.29 -9.12 -4.40
N ASP A 274 4.65 -9.78 -3.44
CA ASP A 274 3.93 -11.04 -3.66
C ASP A 274 2.91 -10.97 -4.80
N ILE A 275 2.16 -9.85 -4.88
CA ILE A 275 1.12 -9.68 -5.90
C ILE A 275 1.65 -9.72 -7.34
N TYR A 276 2.96 -9.56 -7.53
CA TYR A 276 3.63 -9.64 -8.83
C TYR A 276 4.27 -11.00 -9.09
N THR A 277 4.45 -11.82 -8.05
CA THR A 277 5.18 -13.09 -8.13
C THR A 277 4.28 -14.32 -7.89
N ILE A 278 3.03 -14.12 -7.48
CA ILE A 278 2.05 -15.21 -7.39
C ILE A 278 1.85 -15.83 -8.79
N PRO A 279 2.03 -17.16 -8.94
CA PRO A 279 1.94 -17.85 -10.23
C PRO A 279 0.51 -18.05 -10.73
#